data_AF-A0AAV3IL52-F1
#
_entry.id   AF-A0AAV3IL52-F1
#
_cell.length_a   1.000
_cell.length_b   1.000
_cell.length_c   1.000
_cell.angle_alpha   90.00
_cell.angle_beta   90.00
_cell.angle_gamma   90.00
#
_symmetry.space_group_name_H-M   'P 1'
#
loop_
_entity.id
_entity.type
_entity.pdbx_description
1 polymer ?
#
loop_
_entity_poly.entity_id
_entity_poly.type
_entity_poly.pdbx_seq_one_letter_code
_entity_poly.pdbx_strand_id
1 'polypeptide(L)'
;MNVAGTAGDRTVTGVKAGAVTTTSKDAVNGSQLNTTNQALVNYLGGGAGYDNITQSFSNPTYNVGDKSYNNVGDTIGALNQADQTLNTKIDSVTNKLEQAFYSTNQRIDKLEEKMSAGIAANAALENAPFIPGKLTMAVGAAYYNEQNAVGVTLRKTADNGRWSLTTGASLGSQGSPLVRVGVSTVID
;
A
#
# COMPACT_ATOMS: atom_id res chain seq x y z
N MET A 1 -45.05 51.09 28.96
CA MET A 1 -46.24 50.78 28.14
C MET A 1 -46.59 49.33 28.38
N ASN A 2 -47.83 49.02 28.76
CA ASN A 2 -48.34 47.65 28.78
C ASN A 2 -49.34 47.52 27.63
N VAL A 3 -49.12 46.54 26.73
CA VAL A 3 -49.97 46.30 25.54
C VAL A 3 -50.94 45.13 25.73
N ALA A 4 -50.85 44.42 26.87
CA ALA A 4 -51.73 43.32 27.20
C ALA A 4 -53.17 43.79 27.50
N GLY A 5 -54.12 42.89 27.33
CA GLY A 5 -55.53 43.13 27.58
C GLY A 5 -56.11 42.18 28.62
N THR A 6 -57.42 42.29 28.83
CA THR A 6 -58.18 41.32 29.63
C THR A 6 -58.17 39.91 29.03
N ALA A 7 -57.90 39.78 27.74
CA ALA A 7 -57.74 38.51 27.03
C ALA A 7 -56.27 38.03 26.93
N GLY A 8 -55.34 38.68 27.62
CA GLY A 8 -53.91 38.34 27.59
C GLY A 8 -53.07 39.14 26.58
N ASP A 9 -52.00 38.51 26.11
CA ASP A 9 -51.03 39.11 25.19
C ASP A 9 -51.64 39.43 23.83
N ARG A 10 -51.12 40.48 23.17
CA ARG A 10 -51.59 40.94 21.86
C ARG A 10 -50.48 40.96 20.84
N THR A 11 -50.78 40.56 19.60
CA THR A 11 -49.92 40.82 18.45
C THR A 11 -49.95 42.31 18.09
N VAL A 12 -48.77 42.94 18.00
CA VAL A 12 -48.64 44.32 17.53
C VAL A 12 -48.40 44.30 16.02
N THR A 13 -49.35 44.82 15.24
CA THR A 13 -49.27 44.90 13.77
C THR A 13 -49.04 46.33 13.30
N GLY A 14 -48.80 46.52 12.00
CA GLY A 14 -48.49 47.83 11.40
C GLY A 14 -47.07 48.34 11.70
N VAL A 15 -46.19 47.47 12.17
CA VAL A 15 -44.79 47.80 12.48
C VAL A 15 -43.97 47.86 11.19
N LYS A 16 -43.56 49.08 10.80
CA LYS A 16 -42.60 49.29 9.69
C LYS A 16 -41.26 48.60 10.02
N ALA A 17 -40.54 48.12 9.00
CA ALA A 17 -39.20 47.58 9.20
C ALA A 17 -38.29 48.61 9.89
N GLY A 18 -37.81 48.27 11.09
CA GLY A 18 -36.91 49.11 11.87
C GLY A 18 -35.47 49.00 11.40
N ALA A 19 -34.62 49.95 11.77
CA ALA A 19 -33.19 49.83 11.49
C ALA A 19 -32.58 48.65 12.28
N VAL A 20 -31.78 47.80 11.61
CA VAL A 20 -31.01 46.71 12.27
C VAL A 20 -29.56 47.15 12.36
N THR A 21 -29.25 47.91 13.40
CA THR A 21 -27.91 48.43 13.70
C THR A 21 -27.64 48.34 15.20
N THR A 22 -26.38 48.43 15.62
CA THR A 22 -25.99 48.32 17.04
C THR A 22 -26.57 49.41 17.95
N THR A 23 -26.99 50.54 17.39
CA THR A 23 -27.55 51.69 18.13
C THR A 23 -29.06 51.84 18.00
N SER A 24 -29.71 51.05 17.14
CA SER A 24 -31.14 51.15 16.86
C SER A 24 -32.00 50.96 18.12
N LYS A 25 -33.11 51.70 18.16
CA LYS A 25 -34.18 51.57 19.16
C LYS A 25 -35.52 51.21 18.51
N ASP A 26 -35.51 50.91 17.21
CA ASP A 26 -36.70 50.58 16.45
C ASP A 26 -37.16 49.15 16.75
N ALA A 27 -38.46 48.92 16.75
CA ALA A 27 -39.00 47.55 16.73
C ALA A 27 -38.72 46.89 15.37
N VAL A 28 -38.35 45.60 15.39
CA VAL A 28 -38.25 44.77 14.18
C VAL A 28 -39.55 44.02 13.95
N ASN A 29 -39.89 43.75 12.69
CA ASN A 29 -41.07 42.99 12.33
C ASN A 29 -40.74 41.58 11.82
N GLY A 30 -41.76 40.75 11.62
CA GLY A 30 -41.61 39.36 11.18
C GLY A 30 -40.91 39.21 9.83
N SER A 31 -41.01 40.18 8.90
CA SER A 31 -40.32 40.10 7.61
C SER A 31 -38.80 40.18 7.73
N GLN A 32 -38.31 40.96 8.70
CA GLN A 32 -36.88 41.09 8.99
C GLN A 32 -36.35 39.81 9.65
N LEU A 33 -37.07 39.27 10.64
CA LEU A 33 -36.71 37.99 11.26
C LEU A 33 -36.74 36.85 10.25
N ASN A 34 -37.75 36.79 9.39
CA ASN A 34 -37.84 35.79 8.33
C ASN A 34 -36.65 35.87 7.36
N THR A 35 -36.23 37.08 6.98
CA THR A 35 -35.04 37.26 6.14
C THR A 35 -33.79 36.65 6.78
N THR A 36 -33.60 36.86 8.09
CA THR A 36 -32.51 36.23 8.85
C THR A 36 -32.63 34.70 8.88
N ASN A 37 -33.81 34.16 9.18
CA ASN A 37 -34.05 32.72 9.24
C ASN A 37 -33.77 32.05 7.88
N GLN A 38 -34.21 32.67 6.78
CA GLN A 38 -33.95 32.18 5.42
C GLN A 38 -32.46 32.21 5.08
N ALA A 39 -31.74 33.27 5.48
CA ALA A 39 -30.29 33.33 5.27
C ALA A 39 -29.56 32.22 6.05
N LEU A 40 -29.95 31.97 7.30
CA LEU A 40 -29.35 30.93 8.14
C LEU A 40 -29.49 29.53 7.51
N VAL A 41 -30.70 29.14 7.10
CA VAL A 41 -30.93 27.80 6.53
C VAL A 41 -30.24 27.63 5.17
N ASN A 42 -30.13 28.72 4.39
CA ASN A 42 -29.38 28.72 3.14
C ASN A 42 -27.87 28.56 3.36
N TYR A 43 -27.31 29.21 4.38
CA TYR A 43 -25.89 29.07 4.71
C TYR A 43 -25.54 27.71 5.30
N LEU A 44 -26.44 27.10 6.05
CA LEU A 44 -26.28 25.69 6.47
C LEU A 44 -26.43 24.74 5.28
N GLY A 45 -27.36 25.01 4.36
CA GLY A 45 -27.63 24.11 3.24
C GLY A 45 -28.11 22.74 3.75
N GLY A 46 -27.76 21.67 3.04
CA GLY A 46 -28.05 20.30 3.48
C GLY A 46 -29.53 19.99 3.71
N GLY A 47 -30.45 20.77 3.14
CA GLY A 47 -31.90 20.63 3.41
C GLY A 47 -32.36 21.21 4.75
N ALA A 48 -31.53 22.02 5.43
CA ALA A 48 -32.00 22.83 6.55
C ALA A 48 -33.15 23.73 6.09
N GLY A 49 -34.11 23.96 6.98
CA GLY A 49 -35.34 24.67 6.66
C GLY A 49 -35.92 25.40 7.85
N TYR A 50 -36.82 26.34 7.58
CA TYR A 50 -37.58 27.06 8.58
C TYR A 50 -39.06 27.02 8.20
N ASP A 51 -39.90 26.47 9.08
CA ASP A 51 -41.35 26.44 8.93
C ASP A 51 -41.94 27.64 9.67
N ASN A 52 -42.56 28.55 8.92
CA ASN A 52 -43.13 29.80 9.44
C ASN A 52 -44.49 29.62 10.12
N ILE A 53 -45.12 28.45 9.99
CA ILE A 53 -46.39 28.10 10.65
C ILE A 53 -46.12 27.51 12.02
N THR A 54 -45.24 26.51 12.10
CA THR A 54 -44.84 25.89 13.37
C THR A 54 -43.74 26.67 14.10
N GLN A 55 -43.13 27.65 13.43
CA GLN A 55 -42.03 28.48 13.94
C GLN A 55 -40.81 27.67 14.37
N SER A 56 -40.48 26.61 13.61
CA SER A 56 -39.41 25.66 13.93
C SER A 56 -38.39 25.50 12.80
N PHE A 57 -37.13 25.22 13.15
CA PHE A 57 -36.10 24.83 12.20
C PHE A 57 -36.06 23.32 11.98
N SER A 58 -35.84 22.90 10.73
CA SER A 58 -35.39 21.55 10.41
C SER A 58 -33.88 21.53 10.26
N ASN A 59 -33.24 20.50 10.83
CA ASN A 59 -31.79 20.37 10.76
C ASN A 59 -31.32 20.08 9.32
N PRO A 60 -30.10 20.50 8.96
CA PRO A 60 -29.45 20.01 7.74
C PRO A 60 -29.21 18.50 7.83
N THR A 61 -28.87 17.90 6.70
CA THR A 61 -28.35 16.54 6.57
C THR A 61 -27.08 16.58 5.74
N TYR A 62 -25.96 16.20 6.35
CA TYR A 62 -24.66 16.06 5.71
C TYR A 62 -24.24 14.59 5.73
N ASN A 63 -23.82 14.06 4.59
CA ASN A 63 -23.41 12.66 4.48
C ASN A 63 -21.88 12.56 4.48
N VAL A 64 -21.33 11.70 5.35
CA VAL A 64 -19.90 11.39 5.41
C VAL A 64 -19.75 9.87 5.43
N GLY A 65 -19.28 9.32 4.32
CA GLY A 65 -19.32 7.87 4.08
C GLY A 65 -20.76 7.36 4.12
N ASP A 66 -21.01 6.30 4.89
CA ASP A 66 -22.32 5.65 5.02
C ASP A 66 -23.20 6.23 6.14
N LYS A 67 -22.79 7.35 6.74
CA LYS A 67 -23.48 7.99 7.87
C LYS A 67 -23.97 9.39 7.51
N SER A 68 -25.08 9.77 8.13
CA SER A 68 -25.67 11.11 8.03
C SER A 68 -25.56 11.86 9.35
N TYR A 69 -25.26 13.15 9.26
CA TYR A 69 -25.05 14.06 10.38
C TYR A 69 -25.93 15.29 10.21
N ASN A 70 -26.41 15.83 11.32
CA ASN A 70 -27.40 16.92 11.29
C ASN A 70 -26.88 18.27 11.78
N ASN A 71 -25.57 18.36 12.01
CA ASN A 71 -24.87 19.57 12.40
C ASN A 71 -23.44 19.57 11.86
N VAL A 72 -22.87 20.76 11.72
CA VAL A 72 -21.56 20.95 11.10
C VAL A 72 -20.42 20.38 11.96
N GLY A 73 -20.51 20.51 13.29
CA GLY A 73 -19.46 20.05 14.21
C GLY A 73 -19.22 18.55 14.14
N ASP A 74 -20.29 17.76 14.23
CA ASP A 74 -20.20 16.30 14.16
C ASP A 74 -19.75 15.81 12.77
N THR A 75 -20.21 16.49 11.72
CA THR A 75 -19.80 16.21 10.33
C THR A 75 -18.30 16.42 10.14
N ILE A 76 -17.75 17.53 10.64
CA ILE A 76 -16.31 17.82 10.60
C ILE A 76 -15.54 16.82 11.48
N GLY A 77 -16.06 16.47 12.65
CA GLY A 77 -15.48 15.43 13.50
C GLY A 77 -15.39 14.09 12.79
N ALA A 78 -16.43 13.70 12.05
CA ALA A 78 -16.45 12.48 11.26
C ALA A 78 -15.45 12.50 10.11
N LEU A 79 -15.33 13.61 9.39
CA LEU A 79 -14.32 13.80 8.34
C LEU A 79 -12.90 13.70 8.90
N ASN A 80 -12.62 14.38 10.02
CA ASN A 80 -11.33 14.31 10.68
C ASN A 80 -10.96 12.88 11.11
N GLN A 81 -11.95 12.10 11.59
CA GLN A 81 -11.72 10.69 11.92
C GLN A 81 -11.45 9.82 10.67
N ALA A 82 -12.14 10.11 9.57
CA ALA A 82 -11.91 9.44 8.29
C ALA A 82 -10.49 9.74 7.76
N ASP A 83 -10.04 10.99 7.84
CA ASP A 83 -8.69 11.41 7.44
C ASP A 83 -7.61 10.75 8.30
N GLN A 84 -7.79 10.69 9.62
CA GLN A 84 -6.87 9.95 10.50
C GLN A 84 -6.81 8.46 10.14
N THR A 85 -7.96 7.86 9.79
CA THR A 85 -8.01 6.46 9.34
C THR A 85 -7.26 6.26 8.02
N LEU A 86 -7.35 7.22 7.09
CA LEU A 86 -6.58 7.21 5.85
C LEU A 86 -5.07 7.29 6.14
N ASN A 87 -4.63 8.18 7.03
CA ASN A 87 -3.23 8.27 7.44
C ASN A 87 -2.70 6.94 7.99
N THR A 88 -3.43 6.29 8.90
CA THR A 88 -3.03 4.98 9.44
C THR A 88 -2.96 3.89 8.36
N LYS A 89 -3.86 3.91 7.36
CA LYS A 89 -3.81 2.98 6.22
C LYS A 89 -2.59 3.22 5.35
N ILE A 90 -2.22 4.49 5.11
CA ILE A 90 -1.02 4.87 4.36
C ILE A 90 0.23 4.35 5.07
N ASP A 91 0.37 4.61 6.38
CA ASP A 91 1.49 4.11 7.18
C ASP A 91 1.60 2.58 7.13
N SER A 92 0.45 1.89 7.20
CA SER A 92 0.40 0.43 7.10
C SER A 92 0.86 -0.08 5.73
N VAL A 93 0.56 0.62 4.64
CA VAL A 93 1.04 0.28 3.29
C VAL A 93 2.54 0.51 3.19
N THR A 94 3.04 1.64 3.69
CA THR A 94 4.49 1.94 3.73
C THR A 94 5.25 0.85 4.47
N ASN A 95 4.81 0.47 5.68
CA ASN A 95 5.44 -0.58 6.47
C ASN A 95 5.44 -1.94 5.77
N LYS A 96 4.34 -2.30 5.08
CA LYS A 96 4.26 -3.55 4.30
C LYS A 96 5.20 -3.53 3.09
N LEU A 97 5.29 -2.40 2.40
CA LEU A 97 6.18 -2.23 1.26
C LEU A 97 7.64 -2.31 1.70
N GLU A 98 8.03 -1.62 2.77
CA GLU A 98 9.38 -1.72 3.33
C GLU A 98 9.73 -3.17 3.65
N GLN A 99 8.88 -3.89 4.38
CA GLN A 99 9.10 -5.31 4.70
C GLN A 99 9.22 -6.18 3.45
N ALA A 100 8.39 -5.94 2.43
CA ALA A 100 8.47 -6.65 1.17
C ALA A 100 9.81 -6.39 0.45
N PHE A 101 10.27 -5.13 0.43
CA PHE A 101 11.57 -4.77 -0.14
C PHE A 101 12.74 -5.38 0.65
N TYR A 102 12.71 -5.33 1.98
CA TYR A 102 13.74 -5.98 2.82
C TYR A 102 13.81 -7.49 2.56
N SER A 103 12.66 -8.18 2.52
CA SER A 103 12.64 -9.61 2.23
C SER A 103 13.13 -9.93 0.83
N THR A 104 12.81 -9.06 -0.14
CA THR A 104 13.28 -9.20 -1.53
C THR A 104 14.78 -9.00 -1.61
N ASN A 105 15.34 -7.98 -0.94
CA ASN A 105 16.78 -7.74 -0.93
C ASN A 105 17.52 -8.94 -0.36
N GLN A 106 17.09 -9.46 0.80
CA GLN A 106 17.71 -10.66 1.39
C GLN A 106 17.63 -11.90 0.50
N ARG A 107 16.54 -12.05 -0.27
CA ARG A 107 16.41 -13.16 -1.24
C ARG A 107 17.34 -12.96 -2.42
N ILE A 108 17.51 -11.73 -2.90
CA ILE A 108 18.46 -11.38 -3.97
C ILE A 108 19.89 -11.62 -3.51
N ASP A 109 20.28 -11.17 -2.32
CA ASP A 109 21.62 -11.38 -1.76
C ASP A 109 21.93 -12.89 -1.67
N LYS A 110 20.99 -13.68 -1.12
CA LYS A 110 21.12 -15.15 -1.06
C LYS A 110 21.14 -15.81 -2.44
N LEU A 111 20.42 -15.25 -3.41
CA LEU A 111 20.42 -15.75 -4.78
C LEU A 111 21.78 -15.49 -5.43
N GLU A 112 22.36 -14.30 -5.24
CA GLU A 112 23.68 -13.94 -5.73
C GLU A 112 24.76 -14.86 -5.16
N GLU A 113 24.74 -15.12 -3.85
CA GLU A 113 25.67 -16.07 -3.21
C GLU A 113 25.52 -17.50 -3.80
N LYS A 114 24.28 -18.01 -3.90
CA LYS A 114 24.02 -19.35 -4.44
C LYS A 114 24.41 -19.47 -5.91
N MET A 115 24.16 -18.43 -6.71
CA MET A 115 24.55 -18.41 -8.12
C MET A 115 26.06 -18.37 -8.27
N SER A 116 26.74 -17.51 -7.51
CA SER A 116 28.19 -17.37 -7.52
C SER A 116 28.88 -18.69 -7.15
N ALA A 117 28.39 -19.37 -6.11
CA ALA A 117 28.90 -20.68 -5.73
C ALA A 117 28.56 -21.78 -6.76
N GLY A 118 27.41 -21.70 -7.43
CA GLY A 118 27.08 -22.59 -8.55
C GLY A 118 28.00 -22.41 -9.75
N ILE A 119 28.36 -21.17 -10.08
CA ILE A 119 29.33 -20.83 -11.13
C ILE A 119 30.72 -21.38 -10.75
N ALA A 120 31.17 -21.14 -9.52
CA ALA A 120 32.43 -21.70 -9.02
C ALA A 120 32.41 -23.24 -9.09
N ALA A 121 31.32 -23.88 -8.67
CA ALA A 121 31.18 -25.34 -8.71
C ALA A 121 31.31 -25.88 -10.14
N ASN A 122 30.63 -25.24 -11.11
CA ASN A 122 30.77 -25.62 -12.51
C ASN A 122 32.18 -25.38 -13.06
N ALA A 123 32.82 -24.27 -12.69
CA ALA A 123 34.19 -23.96 -13.09
C ALA A 123 35.21 -24.95 -12.50
N ALA A 124 34.96 -25.48 -11.30
CA ALA A 124 35.81 -26.48 -10.66
C ALA A 124 35.73 -27.87 -11.34
N LEU A 125 34.78 -28.09 -12.26
CA LEU A 125 34.66 -29.35 -12.98
C LEU A 125 35.58 -29.38 -14.22
N GLU A 126 36.81 -29.83 -13.99
CA GLU A 126 37.81 -30.02 -15.03
C GLU A 126 37.53 -31.22 -15.95
N ASN A 127 38.06 -31.20 -17.17
CA ASN A 127 37.94 -32.34 -18.08
C ASN A 127 38.99 -33.41 -17.75
N ALA A 128 38.54 -34.61 -17.35
CA ALA A 128 39.44 -35.75 -17.18
C ALA A 128 40.05 -36.19 -18.55
N PRO A 129 41.35 -36.57 -18.61
CA PRO A 129 42.04 -36.91 -19.85
C PRO A 129 41.37 -38.02 -20.67
N PHE A 130 41.45 -37.96 -22.00
CA PHE A 130 40.93 -39.02 -22.89
C PHE A 130 41.99 -40.08 -23.16
N ILE A 131 41.94 -41.20 -22.43
CA ILE A 131 42.90 -42.32 -22.58
C ILE A 131 42.13 -43.62 -22.87
N PRO A 132 42.29 -44.23 -24.06
CA PRO A 132 41.59 -45.46 -24.45
C PRO A 132 41.73 -46.59 -23.42
N GLY A 133 40.60 -47.24 -23.13
CA GLY A 133 40.48 -48.35 -22.18
C GLY A 133 40.66 -47.99 -20.70
N LYS A 134 41.06 -46.76 -20.35
CA LYS A 134 41.30 -46.34 -18.96
C LYS A 134 40.10 -45.60 -18.37
N LEU A 135 40.00 -45.70 -17.04
CA LEU A 135 39.22 -44.78 -16.22
C LEU A 135 40.17 -43.68 -15.75
N THR A 136 39.86 -42.43 -16.07
CA THR A 136 40.66 -41.26 -15.70
C THR A 136 39.87 -40.36 -14.77
N MET A 137 40.57 -39.67 -13.87
CA MET A 137 40.00 -38.73 -12.92
C MET A 137 40.68 -37.37 -13.05
N ALA A 138 39.91 -36.30 -12.90
CA ALA A 138 40.40 -34.93 -12.70
C ALA A 138 39.73 -34.33 -11.46
N VAL A 139 40.49 -33.52 -10.73
CA VAL A 139 40.03 -32.76 -9.57
C VAL A 139 40.34 -31.30 -9.84
N GLY A 140 39.35 -30.43 -9.66
CA GLY A 140 39.50 -28.99 -9.82
C GLY A 140 39.00 -28.23 -8.61
N ALA A 141 39.47 -26.99 -8.48
CA ALA A 141 38.99 -26.03 -7.51
C ALA A 141 38.82 -24.67 -8.20
N ALA A 142 37.82 -23.91 -7.79
CA ALA A 142 37.54 -22.60 -8.36
C ALA A 142 37.14 -21.60 -7.28
N TYR A 143 37.33 -20.33 -7.57
CA TYR A 143 36.91 -19.21 -6.73
C TYR A 143 36.30 -18.12 -7.60
N TYR A 144 35.09 -17.67 -7.25
CA TYR A 144 34.36 -16.64 -7.97
C TYR A 144 33.43 -15.89 -7.02
N ASN A 145 33.48 -14.54 -7.05
CA ASN A 145 32.63 -13.65 -6.26
C ASN A 145 32.49 -14.09 -4.78
N GLU A 146 33.64 -14.19 -4.10
CA GLU A 146 33.74 -14.63 -2.68
C GLU A 146 33.35 -16.08 -2.38
N GLN A 147 32.98 -16.87 -3.39
CA GLN A 147 32.62 -18.27 -3.23
C GLN A 147 33.72 -19.18 -3.76
N ASN A 148 34.02 -20.24 -3.03
CA ASN A 148 34.95 -21.28 -3.44
C ASN A 148 34.19 -22.56 -3.80
N ALA A 149 34.76 -23.40 -4.64
CA ALA A 149 34.19 -24.70 -4.96
C ALA A 149 35.26 -25.74 -5.30
N VAL A 150 34.89 -27.01 -5.14
CA VAL A 150 35.70 -28.16 -5.53
C VAL A 150 34.87 -29.10 -6.39
N GLY A 151 35.51 -29.70 -7.40
CA GLY A 151 34.87 -30.57 -8.37
C GLY A 151 35.71 -31.81 -8.65
N VAL A 152 35.04 -32.93 -8.89
CA VAL A 152 35.66 -34.16 -9.34
C VAL A 152 34.97 -34.61 -10.61
N THR A 153 35.76 -34.93 -11.63
CA THR A 153 35.29 -35.48 -12.90
C THR A 153 35.92 -36.85 -13.13
N LEU A 154 35.11 -37.83 -13.47
CA LEU A 154 35.52 -39.15 -13.93
C LEU A 154 35.22 -39.29 -15.41
N ARG A 155 36.10 -39.95 -16.16
CA ARG A 155 35.88 -40.30 -17.57
C ARG A 155 36.30 -41.74 -17.82
N LYS A 156 35.40 -42.53 -18.39
CA LYS A 156 35.71 -43.86 -18.95
C LYS A 156 35.72 -43.76 -20.46
N THR A 157 36.84 -44.10 -21.07
CA THR A 157 37.00 -44.14 -22.53
C THR A 157 36.98 -45.59 -23.00
N ALA A 158 36.28 -45.87 -24.11
CA ALA A 158 36.24 -47.19 -24.72
C ALA A 158 37.64 -47.65 -25.17
N ASP A 159 37.87 -48.96 -25.23
CA ASP A 159 39.17 -49.53 -25.62
C ASP A 159 39.56 -49.13 -27.05
N ASN A 160 38.57 -48.98 -27.93
CA ASN A 160 38.77 -48.52 -29.31
C ASN A 160 39.00 -47.00 -29.43
N GLY A 161 38.97 -46.25 -28.33
CA GLY A 161 39.17 -44.80 -28.32
C GLY A 161 38.12 -43.99 -29.08
N ARG A 162 36.99 -44.58 -29.48
CA ARG A 162 35.99 -43.91 -30.32
C ARG A 162 34.90 -43.19 -29.53
N TRP A 163 34.66 -43.55 -28.28
CA TRP A 163 33.70 -42.87 -27.42
C TRP A 163 34.15 -42.86 -25.95
N SER A 164 33.65 -41.88 -25.19
CA SER A 164 33.84 -41.81 -23.74
C SER A 164 32.59 -41.33 -23.02
N LEU A 165 32.36 -41.87 -21.82
CA LEU A 165 31.39 -41.37 -20.84
C LEU A 165 32.13 -40.55 -19.78
N THR A 166 31.66 -39.33 -19.54
CA THR A 166 32.17 -38.42 -18.52
C THR A 166 31.08 -38.13 -17.49
N THR A 167 31.43 -38.21 -16.21
CA THR A 167 30.56 -37.82 -15.09
C THR A 167 31.33 -36.86 -14.19
N GLY A 168 30.66 -35.87 -13.63
CA GLY A 168 31.29 -34.93 -12.70
C GLY A 168 30.33 -34.50 -11.61
N ALA A 169 30.89 -34.26 -10.42
CA ALA A 169 30.16 -33.74 -9.27
C ALA A 169 31.01 -32.66 -8.58
N SER A 170 30.36 -31.58 -8.17
CA SER A 170 31.03 -30.45 -7.51
C SER A 170 30.18 -29.85 -6.39
N LEU A 171 30.86 -29.24 -5.44
CA LEU A 171 30.28 -28.58 -4.27
C LEU A 171 30.88 -27.18 -4.15
N GLY A 172 30.01 -26.17 -4.03
CA GLY A 172 30.38 -24.80 -3.70
C GLY A 172 30.28 -24.52 -2.20
N SER A 173 30.86 -23.41 -1.75
CA SER A 173 30.79 -22.90 -0.37
C SER A 173 29.35 -22.57 0.06
N GLN A 174 28.51 -22.17 -0.90
CA GLN A 174 27.08 -21.92 -0.72
C GLN A 174 26.27 -22.69 -1.79
N GLY A 175 25.04 -23.12 -1.49
CA GLY A 175 24.17 -23.77 -2.48
C GLY A 175 24.23 -25.31 -2.53
N SER A 176 23.64 -25.90 -3.57
CA SER A 176 23.46 -27.35 -3.72
C SER A 176 24.55 -27.98 -4.59
N PRO A 177 24.81 -29.29 -4.46
CA PRO A 177 25.72 -30.00 -5.36
C PRO A 177 25.30 -29.84 -6.83
N LEU A 178 26.30 -29.71 -7.71
CA LEU A 178 26.11 -29.77 -9.15
C LEU A 178 26.59 -31.12 -9.67
N VAL A 179 25.82 -31.73 -10.56
CA VAL A 179 26.16 -33.00 -11.22
C VAL A 179 26.06 -32.81 -12.72
N ARG A 180 27.06 -33.29 -13.47
CA ARG A 180 27.06 -33.32 -14.93
C ARG A 180 27.34 -34.72 -15.46
N VAL A 181 26.74 -35.04 -16.60
CA VAL A 181 27.02 -36.27 -17.36
C VAL A 181 27.14 -35.87 -18.83
N GLY A 182 28.14 -36.42 -19.52
CA GLY A 182 28.37 -36.15 -20.93
C GLY A 182 28.92 -37.37 -21.67
N VAL A 183 28.58 -37.48 -22.95
CA VAL A 183 29.14 -38.48 -23.86
C VAL A 183 29.90 -37.73 -24.95
N SER A 184 31.06 -38.24 -25.33
CA SER A 184 31.85 -37.72 -26.44
C SER A 184 32.17 -38.86 -27.40
N THR A 185 32.18 -38.58 -28.70
CA THR A 185 32.52 -39.54 -29.76
C THR A 185 33.45 -38.88 -30.77
N VAL A 186 34.27 -39.69 -31.44
CA VAL A 186 35.04 -39.29 -32.62
C VAL A 186 34.20 -39.61 -33.86
N ILE A 187 34.19 -38.70 -34.84
CA ILE A 187 33.48 -38.84 -36.12
C ILE A 187 34.52 -38.68 -37.23
N ASP A 188 34.49 -39.58 -38.23
CA ASP A 188 35.32 -39.53 -39.45
C ASP A 188 34.59 -38.76 -40.57
#